data_AF-A0A3D4XC27-F1
#
_entry.id   AF-A0A3D4XC27-F1
#
_cell.length_a   1.000
_cell.length_b   1.000
_cell.length_c   1.000
_cell.angle_alpha   90.00
_cell.angle_beta   90.00
_cell.angle_gamma   90.00
#
_symmetry.space_group_name_H-M   'P 1'
#
loop_
_entity.id
_entity.type
_entity.pdbx_description
1 polymer ?
#
loop_
_entity_poly.entity_id
_entity_poly.type
_entity_poly.pdbx_seq_one_letter_code
_entity_poly.pdbx_strand_id
1 'polypeptide(L)' 'GSNRVYVTLEQVPLKTQQAFVAIEDERFYRHIGIDIKGIMRALVRGILAGRFSEGASTITQQL' A
#
# COMPACT_ATOMS: atom_id res chain seq x y z
N GLY A 1 -5.34 21.19 -15.10
CA GLY A 1 -5.70 19.89 -15.70
C GLY A 1 -4.65 18.87 -15.29
N SER A 2 -5.03 17.61 -15.06
CA SER A 2 -4.07 16.56 -14.69
C SER A 2 -3.35 16.04 -15.94
N ASN A 3 -2.04 15.90 -15.89
CA ASN A 3 -1.29 15.16 -16.91
C ASN A 3 -1.38 13.66 -16.58
N ARG A 4 -2.36 12.96 -17.18
CA ARG A 4 -2.61 11.53 -16.96
C ARG A 4 -2.74 10.83 -18.31
N VAL A 5 -2.03 9.71 -18.45
CA VAL A 5 -2.21 8.75 -19.55
C VAL A 5 -2.73 7.47 -18.93
N TYR A 6 -3.91 7.03 -19.36
CA TYR A 6 -4.48 5.77 -18.90
C TYR A 6 -3.83 4.61 -19.64
N VAL A 7 -3.43 3.59 -18.89
CA VAL A 7 -2.85 2.34 -19.39
C VAL A 7 -3.52 1.16 -18.69
N THR A 8 -3.60 0.02 -19.37
CA THR A 8 -4.06 -1.22 -18.76
C THR A 8 -2.95 -1.82 -17.91
N LEU A 9 -3.30 -2.70 -16.98
CA LEU A 9 -2.30 -3.29 -16.06
C LEU A 9 -1.26 -4.12 -16.82
N GLU A 10 -1.64 -4.77 -17.93
CA GLU A 10 -0.72 -5.58 -18.74
C GLU A 10 0.36 -4.72 -19.43
N GLN A 11 0.11 -3.43 -19.63
CA GLN A 11 1.08 -2.48 -20.18
C GLN A 11 2.13 -2.04 -19.14
N VAL A 12 1.88 -2.29 -17.86
CA VAL A 12 2.82 -1.96 -16.78
C VAL A 12 3.77 -3.15 -16.58
N PRO A 13 5.10 -2.96 -16.64
CA PRO A 13 6.05 -4.04 -16.40
C PRO A 13 5.80 -4.73 -15.05
N LEU A 14 5.82 -6.06 -15.04
CA LEU A 14 5.53 -6.86 -13.84
C LEU A 14 6.40 -6.45 -12.64
N LYS A 15 7.68 -6.15 -12.86
CA LYS A 15 8.59 -5.68 -11.81
C LYS A 15 8.13 -4.36 -11.18
N THR A 16 7.57 -3.46 -11.98
CA THR A 16 7.02 -2.18 -11.49
C THR A 16 5.78 -2.42 -10.63
N GLN A 17 4.88 -3.30 -11.07
CA GLN A 17 3.71 -3.69 -10.29
C GLN A 17 4.13 -4.29 -8.94
N GLN A 18 5.09 -5.21 -8.96
CA GLN A 18 5.62 -5.86 -7.76
C GLN A 18 6.33 -4.89 -6.82
N ALA A 19 7.13 -3.96 -7.35
CA ALA A 19 7.81 -2.94 -6.53
C ALA A 19 6.79 -2.04 -5.82
N PHE A 20 5.74 -1.63 -6.53
CA PHE A 20 4.68 -0.80 -5.94
C PHE A 20 3.93 -1.56 -4.83
N VAL A 21 3.50 -2.80 -5.10
CA VAL A 21 2.87 -3.66 -4.09
C VAL A 21 3.81 -3.88 -2.89
N ALA A 22 5.10 -4.15 -3.11
CA ALA A 22 6.04 -4.40 -2.03
C ALA A 22 6.27 -3.18 -1.11
N ILE A 23 6.21 -1.96 -1.65
CA ILE A 23 6.42 -0.71 -0.90
C ILE A 23 5.14 -0.26 -0.21
N GLU A 24 4.02 -0.23 -0.93
CA GLU A 24 2.77 0.37 -0.45
C GLU A 24 1.88 -0.62 0.30
N ASP A 25 1.88 -1.90 -0.08
CA ASP A 25 0.95 -2.89 0.46
C ASP A 25 1.45 -4.34 0.28
N GLU A 26 2.40 -4.73 1.13
CA GLU A 26 3.10 -6.03 1.03
C GLU A 26 2.15 -7.26 1.04
N ARG A 27 0.92 -7.10 1.53
CA ARG A 27 -0.10 -8.14 1.64
C ARG A 27 -1.27 -7.94 0.69
N PHE A 28 -1.16 -7.06 -0.30
CA PHE A 28 -2.23 -6.69 -1.23
C PHE A 28 -3.06 -7.89 -1.74
N TYR A 29 -2.39 -8.93 -2.23
CA TYR A 29 -3.06 -10.13 -2.77
C TYR A 29 -3.67 -11.07 -1.72
N ARG A 30 -3.55 -10.75 -0.43
CA ARG A 30 -3.95 -11.60 0.69
C ARG A 30 -5.04 -10.97 1.57
N HIS A 31 -5.44 -9.73 1.32
CA HIS A 31 -6.52 -9.07 2.06
C HIS A 31 -7.58 -8.50 1.13
N ILE A 32 -8.74 -8.21 1.70
CA ILE A 32 -9.94 -7.74 0.99
C ILE A 32 -9.97 -6.20 0.87
N GLY A 33 -8.81 -5.58 0.60
CA GLY A 33 -8.66 -4.12 0.54
C GLY A 33 -8.49 -3.40 1.90
N ILE A 34 -8.59 -4.07 3.05
CA ILE A 34 -8.25 -3.51 4.37
C ILE A 34 -7.28 -4.45 5.09
N ASP A 35 -6.12 -3.93 5.49
CA ASP A 35 -5.09 -4.69 6.22
C ASP A 35 -5.13 -4.39 7.73
N ILE A 36 -6.05 -5.05 8.42
CA ILE A 36 -6.22 -4.91 9.88
C ILE A 36 -4.92 -5.20 10.64
N LYS A 37 -4.14 -6.20 10.19
CA LYS A 37 -2.85 -6.53 10.80
C LYS A 37 -1.82 -5.43 10.60
N GLY A 38 -1.81 -4.80 9.43
CA GLY A 38 -0.97 -3.64 9.12
C GLY A 38 -1.32 -2.45 10.00
N ILE A 39 -2.60 -2.14 10.14
CA ILE A 39 -3.12 -1.09 11.02
C ILE A 39 -2.71 -1.31 12.47
N MET A 40 -2.94 -2.50 13.02
CA MET A 40 -2.58 -2.80 14.41
C MET A 40 -1.06 -2.75 14.63
N ARG A 41 -0.25 -3.23 13.67
CA ARG A 41 1.21 -3.16 13.75
C ARG A 41 1.71 -1.72 13.73
N ALA A 42 1.24 -0.91 12.79
CA ALA A 42 1.62 0.50 12.67
C ALA A 42 1.20 1.29 13.92
N LEU A 43 0.02 1.00 14.49
CA LEU A 43 -0.45 1.57 15.74
C LEU A 43 0.49 1.25 16.91
N VAL A 44 0.78 -0.04 17.12
CA VAL A 44 1.67 -0.48 18.22
C VAL A 44 3.07 0.11 18.06
N ARG A 45 3.65 0.07 16.86
CA ARG A 45 4.96 0.66 16.59
C ARG A 45 4.97 2.17 16.78
N GLY A 46 3.88 2.85 16.39
CA GLY A 46 3.71 4.27 16.59
C GLY A 46 3.73 4.67 18.06
N ILE A 47 2.99 3.92 18.89
CA ILE A 47 2.95 4.10 20.34
C ILE A 47 4.33 3.84 20.95
N LEU A 48 4.96 2.72 20.61
CA LEU A 48 6.28 2.33 21.16
C LEU A 48 7.41 3.30 20.75
N ALA A 49 7.37 3.82 19.52
CA ALA A 49 8.38 4.74 19.00
C ALA A 49 8.11 6.21 19.36
N GLY A 50 6.97 6.51 20.00
CA GLY A 50 6.50 7.87 20.29
C GLY A 50 6.18 8.69 19.03
N ARG A 51 6.13 8.07 17.85
CA ARG A 51 5.80 8.69 16.56
C ARG A 51 5.30 7.65 15.58
N PHE A 52 4.31 8.00 14.77
CA PHE A 52 3.83 7.14 13.68
C PHE A 52 4.74 7.29 12.46
N SER A 53 5.53 6.24 12.17
CA SER A 53 6.47 6.22 11.03
C SER A 53 6.15 5.16 9.98
N GLU A 54 5.16 4.30 10.23
CA GLU A 54 4.71 3.26 9.31
C GLU A 54 3.31 3.57 8.80
N GLY A 55 3.12 3.43 7.48
CA GLY A 55 1.80 3.51 6.85
C GLY A 55 1.02 2.22 7.11
N ALA A 56 -0.27 2.37 7.40
CA ALA A 56 -1.22 1.27 7.54
C ALA A 56 -2.21 1.16 6.38
N SER A 57 -2.14 2.11 5.43
CA SER A 57 -3.08 2.23 4.34
C SER A 57 -2.79 1.21 3.25
N THR A 58 -3.85 0.63 2.68
CA THR A 58 -3.76 -0.29 1.53
C THR A 58 -3.84 0.47 0.21
N ILE A 59 -3.44 -0.16 -0.90
CA ILE A 59 -3.62 0.43 -2.24
C ILE A 59 -5.10 0.76 -2.49
N THR A 60 -6.02 -0.10 -2.04
CA THR A 60 -7.47 0.10 -2.21
C THR A 60 -7.99 1.33 -1.45
N GLN A 61 -7.36 1.72 -0.34
CA GLN A 61 -7.75 2.89 0.45
C GLN A 61 -7.24 4.22 -0.12
N GLN A 62 -6.25 4.19 -1.00
CA GLN A 62 -5.67 5.40 -1.60
C GLN A 62 -6.41 5.86 -2.87
N LEU A 63 -7.32 5.03 -3.42
CA LEU A 63 -8.07 5.30 -4.65
C LEU A 63 -9.33 6.14 -4.42
#